data_AF-A0A645HLS4-F1
#
_entry.id   AF-A0A645HLS4-F1
#
_cell.length_a   1.000
_cell.length_b   1.000
_cell.length_c   1.000
_cell.angle_alpha   90.00
_cell.angle_beta   90.00
_cell.angle_gamma   90.00
#
_symmetry.space_group_name_H-M   'P 1'
#
loop_
_entity.id
_entity.type
_entity.pdbx_description
1 polymer ?
#
loop_
_entity_poly.entity_id
_entity_poly.type
_entity_poly.pdbx_seq_one_letter_code
_entity_poly.pdbx_strand_id
1 'polypeptide(L)'
;MLDYKSNSSVVIPTFRGRKGHPVLFRENAIKNLINGDFNSLKEVINYMGFDTLEVDHDGILYDIDTYEDYIVAIEKQLVREKNKKR
;
A
#
# COMPACT_ATOMS: atom_id res chain seq x y z
N MET A 1 15.07 0.52 -8.90
CA MET A 1 13.70 0.04 -9.19
C MET A 1 13.76 -1.45 -8.96
N LEU A 2 13.02 -1.98 -7.98
CA LEU A 2 13.04 -3.42 -7.71
C LEU A 2 12.37 -4.13 -8.88
N ASP A 3 13.10 -5.01 -9.57
CA ASP A 3 12.56 -5.91 -10.59
C ASP A 3 11.72 -7.01 -9.92
N TYR A 4 10.58 -6.62 -9.34
CA TYR A 4 9.63 -7.56 -8.77
C TYR A 4 8.74 -8.13 -9.86
N LYS A 5 8.83 -9.44 -10.08
CA LYS A 5 7.97 -10.20 -10.99
C LYS A 5 7.00 -11.05 -10.17
N SER A 6 5.74 -10.67 -10.20
CA SER A 6 4.62 -11.52 -9.75
C SER A 6 3.81 -11.97 -10.97
N ASN A 7 3.08 -13.08 -10.88
CA ASN A 7 2.05 -13.43 -11.88
C ASN A 7 0.64 -13.04 -11.43
N SER A 8 0.50 -12.54 -10.20
CA SER A 8 -0.77 -12.14 -9.64
C SER A 8 -1.31 -10.88 -10.29
N SER A 9 -2.64 -10.80 -10.30
CA SER A 9 -3.40 -9.66 -10.84
C SER A 9 -3.39 -8.46 -9.89
N VAL A 10 -3.09 -8.70 -8.62
CA VAL A 10 -3.03 -7.70 -7.55
C VAL A 10 -1.76 -7.93 -6.73
N VAL A 11 -1.00 -6.87 -6.48
CA VAL A 11 0.16 -6.89 -5.58
C VAL A 11 -0.02 -5.84 -4.49
N ILE A 12 0.14 -6.25 -3.23
CA ILE A 12 0.02 -5.39 -2.06
C ILE A 12 1.39 -5.26 -1.38
N PRO A 13 1.93 -4.04 -1.19
CA PRO A 13 3.17 -3.88 -0.46
C PRO A 13 2.96 -4.19 1.03
N THR A 14 3.97 -4.78 1.66
CA THR A 14 3.99 -5.07 3.09
C THR A 14 5.23 -4.49 3.76
N PHE A 15 5.08 -4.01 5.00
CA PHE A 15 6.19 -3.63 5.85
C PHE A 15 6.05 -4.40 7.17
N ARG A 16 7.00 -5.30 7.44
CA ARG A 16 7.01 -6.21 8.58
C ARG A 16 5.70 -7.00 8.69
N GLY A 17 5.23 -7.52 7.56
CA GLY A 17 3.98 -8.29 7.46
C GLY A 17 2.69 -7.47 7.53
N ARG A 18 2.76 -6.13 7.68
CA ARG A 18 1.59 -5.25 7.63
C ARG A 18 1.36 -4.77 6.19
N LYS A 19 0.17 -4.99 5.66
CA LYS A 19 -0.25 -4.51 4.33
C LYS A 19 -0.40 -2.98 4.33
N GLY A 20 -0.01 -2.35 3.23
CA GLY A 20 -0.11 -0.90 3.03
C GLY A 20 -0.40 -0.51 1.58
N HIS A 21 -0.21 0.77 1.27
CA HIS A 21 -0.46 1.42 -0.02
C HIS A 21 0.86 1.81 -0.73
N PRO A 22 0.86 1.97 -2.07
CA PRO A 22 -0.26 1.76 -2.99
C PRO A 22 -0.47 0.28 -3.36
N VAL A 23 -1.71 -0.10 -3.64
CA VAL A 23 -2.03 -1.41 -4.21
C VAL A 23 -1.84 -1.36 -5.73
N LEU A 24 -1.09 -2.31 -6.28
CA LEU A 24 -0.89 -2.42 -7.72
C LEU A 24 -1.94 -3.36 -8.33
N PHE A 25 -2.68 -2.88 -9.32
CA PHE A 25 -3.64 -3.65 -10.09
C PHE A 25 -3.16 -3.85 -11.53
N ARG A 26 -3.29 -5.08 -12.04
CA ARG A 26 -3.13 -5.38 -13.47
C ARG A 26 -4.41 -5.11 -14.24
N GLU A 27 -4.30 -5.03 -15.56
CA GLU A 27 -5.41 -4.72 -16.45
C GLU A 27 -6.62 -5.66 -16.27
N ASN A 28 -6.38 -6.96 -16.10
CA ASN A 28 -7.46 -7.93 -15.85
C ASN A 28 -8.18 -7.67 -14.52
N ALA A 29 -7.46 -7.27 -13.48
CA ALA A 29 -8.03 -6.89 -12.20
C ALA A 29 -8.87 -5.61 -12.30
N ILE A 30 -8.42 -4.63 -13.09
CA ILE A 30 -9.16 -3.39 -13.35
C ILE A 30 -10.47 -3.70 -14.09
N LYS A 31 -10.46 -4.63 -15.06
CA LYS A 31 -11.69 -5.04 -15.78
C LYS A 31 -12.72 -5.67 -14.84
N ASN A 32 -12.29 -6.53 -13.92
CA ASN A 32 -13.18 -7.12 -12.92
C ASN A 32 -13.69 -6.08 -11.91
N LEU A 33 -12.85 -5.10 -11.55
CA LEU A 33 -13.25 -4.00 -10.67
C LEU A 33 -14.37 -3.15 -11.29
N ILE A 34 -14.26 -2.80 -12.56
CA ILE A 34 -15.21 -1.90 -13.24
C ILE A 34 -16.53 -2.61 -13.58
N ASN A 35 -16.47 -3.88 -13.99
CA ASN A 35 -17.65 -4.61 -14.48
C ASN A 35 -18.25 -5.56 -13.44
N GLY A 36 -17.58 -5.75 -12.31
CA GLY A 36 -18.03 -6.64 -11.25
C GLY A 36 -19.04 -5.98 -10.32
N ASP A 37 -19.83 -6.81 -9.66
CA ASP A 37 -20.78 -6.37 -8.63
C ASP A 37 -20.11 -6.41 -7.26
N PHE A 38 -19.26 -5.41 -7.00
CA PHE A 38 -18.51 -5.28 -5.75
C PHE A 38 -18.72 -3.90 -5.13
N ASN A 39 -18.80 -3.85 -3.80
CA ASN A 39 -19.08 -2.61 -3.06
C ASN A 39 -17.79 -1.92 -2.56
N SER A 40 -16.63 -2.57 -2.69
CA SER A 40 -15.36 -1.98 -2.28
C SER A 40 -14.15 -2.61 -3.00
N LEU A 41 -13.04 -1.86 -3.04
CA LEU A 41 -11.76 -2.40 -3.52
C LEU A 41 -11.30 -3.62 -2.71
N LYS A 42 -11.59 -3.65 -1.41
CA LYS A 42 -11.23 -4.77 -0.52
C LYS A 42 -11.93 -6.06 -0.93
N GLU A 43 -13.20 -6.00 -1.34
CA GLU A 43 -13.94 -7.17 -1.83
C GLU A 43 -13.31 -7.72 -3.12
N VAL A 44 -13.01 -6.84 -4.08
CA VAL A 44 -12.41 -7.20 -5.36
C VAL A 44 -11.05 -7.86 -5.17
N ILE A 45 -10.21 -7.28 -4.30
CA ILE A 45 -8.88 -7.82 -3.94
C ILE A 45 -9.01 -9.22 -3.33
N ASN A 46 -9.93 -9.41 -2.39
CA ASN A 46 -10.11 -10.71 -1.74
C ASN A 46 -10.68 -11.76 -2.70
N TYR A 47 -11.58 -11.36 -3.60
CA TYR A 47 -12.15 -12.24 -4.62
C TYR A 47 -11.10 -12.73 -5.62
N MET A 48 -10.23 -11.85 -6.12
CA MET A 48 -9.21 -12.21 -7.11
C MET A 48 -7.96 -12.83 -6.51
N GLY A 49 -7.74 -12.65 -5.20
CA GLY A 49 -6.47 -12.96 -4.56
C GLY A 49 -5.39 -11.91 -4.87
N PHE A 50 -4.30 -11.94 -4.11
CA PHE A 50 -3.19 -11.01 -4.24
C PHE A 50 -1.87 -11.65 -3.82
N ASP A 51 -0.77 -11.16 -4.38
CA ASP A 51 0.58 -11.39 -3.84
C ASP A 51 1.01 -10.24 -2.94
N THR A 52 1.98 -10.52 -2.07
CA THR A 52 2.60 -9.49 -1.22
C THR A 52 4.04 -9.21 -1.64
N LEU A 53 4.44 -7.95 -1.50
CA LEU A 53 5.81 -7.48 -1.75
C LEU A 53 6.32 -6.78 -0.49
N GLU A 54 7.28 -7.39 0.19
CA GLU A 54 7.93 -6.76 1.34
C GLU A 54 8.78 -5.56 0.90
N VAL A 55 8.64 -4.44 1.61
CA VAL A 55 9.40 -3.20 1.40
C VAL A 55 10.11 -2.77 2.68
N ASP A 56 11.18 -1.99 2.54
CA ASP A 56 12.02 -1.59 3.68
C ASP A 56 11.55 -0.32 4.40
N HIS A 57 10.47 0.30 3.94
CA HIS A 57 9.99 1.58 4.46
C HIS A 57 8.52 1.52 4.86
N ASP A 58 8.23 1.92 6.10
CA ASP A 58 6.90 1.88 6.71
C ASP A 58 5.94 2.97 6.19
N GLY A 59 6.42 3.88 5.35
CA GLY A 59 5.63 4.95 4.74
C GLY A 59 4.38 4.46 4.02
N ILE A 60 4.37 3.20 3.57
CA ILE A 60 3.20 2.54 2.96
C ILE A 60 2.03 2.33 3.93
N LEU A 61 2.26 2.44 5.25
CA LEU A 61 1.28 2.10 6.28
C LEU A 61 0.42 3.29 6.74
N TYR A 62 0.66 4.48 6.20
CA TYR A 62 0.04 5.71 6.68
C TYR A 62 -0.77 6.36 5.58
N ASP A 63 -2.06 6.56 5.87
CA ASP A 63 -2.94 7.44 5.14
C ASP A 63 -3.11 8.73 5.96
N ILE A 64 -3.11 9.89 5.31
CA ILE A 64 -3.21 11.21 5.97
C ILE A 64 -4.59 11.80 5.62
N ASP A 65 -5.62 11.29 6.28
CA ASP A 65 -7.01 11.64 6.00
C ASP A 65 -7.53 12.76 6.92
N THR A 66 -6.91 12.90 8.10
CA THR A 66 -7.31 13.89 9.12
C THR A 66 -6.20 14.89 9.43
N TYR A 67 -6.57 16.00 10.09
CA TYR A 67 -5.59 16.97 10.56
C TYR A 67 -4.66 16.35 11.61
N GLU A 68 -5.20 15.48 12.46
CA GLU A 68 -4.45 14.72 13.45
C GLU A 68 -3.39 13.82 12.78
N ASP A 69 -3.75 13.13 11.70
CA ASP A 69 -2.80 12.31 10.93
C ASP A 69 -1.66 13.16 10.36
N TYR A 70 -1.98 14.37 9.90
CA TYR A 70 -0.99 15.32 9.39
C TYR A 70 0.02 15.73 10.47
N ILE A 71 -0.47 16.09 11.67
CA ILE A 71 0.41 16.46 12.79
C ILE A 71 1.35 15.30 13.14
N VAL A 72 0.83 14.07 13.23
CA VAL A 72 1.64 12.87 13.49
C VAL A 72 2.69 12.64 12.39
N ALA A 73 2.34 12.88 11.13
CA ALA A 73 3.27 12.75 10.01
C ALA A 73 4.44 13.76 10.10
N ILE A 74 4.16 15.01 10.47
CA ILE A 74 5.18 16.05 10.68
C ILE A 74 6.12 15.68 11.83
N GLU A 75 5.60 15.23 12.97
CA GLU A 75 6.43 14.81 14.11
C GLU A 75 7.40 13.70 13.74
N LYS A 76 6.93 12.68 13.01
CA LYS A 76 7.77 11.58 12.51
C LYS A 76 8.86 12.07 11.57
N GLN A 77 8.54 13.01 10.68
CA GLN A 77 9.52 13.59 9.76
C GLN A 77 10.63 14.33 10.53
N LEU A 78 10.28 15.14 11.53
CA LEU A 78 11.25 15.85 12.37
C LEU A 78 12.17 14.89 13.15
N VAL A 79 11.62 13.79 13.69
CA VAL A 79 12.42 12.75 14.36
C VAL A 79 13.41 12.10 13.39
N ARG A 80 12.96 11.77 12.17
CA ARG A 80 13.82 11.18 11.13
C ARG A 80 14.97 12.11 10.75
N GLU A 81 14.73 13.40 10.61
CA GLU A 81 15.76 14.39 10.28
C GLU A 81 16.79 14.56 11.39
N LYS A 82 16.37 14.52 12.66
CA LYS A 82 17.30 14.54 13.80
C LYS A 82 18.21 13.31 13.81
N ASN A 83 17.67 12.14 13.53
CA ASN A 83 18.43 10.89 13.51
C ASN A 83 19.42 10.80 12.34
N LYS A 84 19.16 11.50 11.21
CA LYS A 84 20.12 11.59 10.08
C LYS A 84 21.30 12.52 10.34
N LYS A 85 21.20 13.42 11.32
CA LYS A 85 22.23 14.42 11.67
C LYS A 85 23.17 13.96 12.80
N ARG A 86 22.96 12.77 13.35
CA ARG A 86 23.81 12.12 14.36
C ARG A 86 24.64 11.03 13.72
#